data_AF-A0A4U3AE27-F1
#
_entry.id   AF-A0A4U3AE27-F1
#
_cell.length_a   1.000
_cell.length_b   1.000
_cell.length_c   1.000
_cell.angle_alpha   90.00
_cell.angle_beta   90.00
_cell.angle_gamma   90.00
#
_symmetry.space_group_name_H-M   'P 1'
#
loop_
_entity.id
_entity.type
_entity.pdbx_description
1 polymer ?
#
loop_
_entity_poly.entity_id
_entity_poly.type
_entity_poly.pdbx_seq_one_letter_code
_entity_poly.pdbx_strand_id
1 'polypeptide(L)'
;LASDVIWLMIGSFILGKALQVTGLAEKMTYFVVNRARNIAGLCGVLTMIIQILAFFIPSTSGRAAVVLPVFQAISKEIGSRRITKALAILMPTVILVSTSSTIIGAGSHLIALDMLKEFNNKDITFVKWLIWGFPFGVIMSFISCRVILFLFLDKEEVKTKLKQKKVEFELSRNEKYTISILLGMVVFWLTESLHGLEIATVTIIGVFLLTLPKLGVMQWKESLKGVSWNLILFVGAAIALGKSLMESGAAQWIMQKLFLVTELINKQSIFIVLLVIVILSVTSHLYI
;
A
#
# COMPACT_ATOMS: atom_id res chain seq x y z
N LEU A 1 2.73 24.98 5.78
CA LEU A 1 3.05 24.65 7.20
C LEU A 1 2.49 23.29 7.63
N ALA A 2 1.52 22.71 6.94
CA ALA A 2 1.35 21.26 6.90
C ALA A 2 1.50 20.83 5.44
N SER A 3 2.37 19.85 5.18
CA SER A 3 2.47 19.23 3.85
C SER A 3 1.16 18.51 3.53
N ASP A 4 0.67 18.61 2.30
CA ASP A 4 -0.54 17.91 1.83
C ASP A 4 -0.45 16.40 2.10
N VAL A 5 0.77 15.88 2.15
CA VAL A 5 1.09 14.51 2.54
C VAL A 5 0.64 14.17 3.96
N ILE A 6 0.79 15.08 4.93
CA ILE A 6 0.38 14.80 6.31
C ILE A 6 -1.13 14.59 6.37
N TRP A 7 -1.91 15.46 5.71
CA TRP A 7 -3.36 15.33 5.64
C TRP A 7 -3.78 14.09 4.86
N LEU A 8 -3.12 13.81 3.74
CA LEU A 8 -3.34 12.60 2.97
C LEU A 8 -3.08 11.35 3.83
N MET A 9 -2.01 11.31 4.62
CA MET A 9 -1.67 10.21 5.54
C MET A 9 -2.70 10.05 6.66
N ILE A 10 -3.12 11.14 7.30
CA ILE A 10 -4.16 11.09 8.34
C ILE A 10 -5.45 10.51 7.74
N GLY A 11 -5.88 11.04 6.61
CA GLY A 11 -7.09 10.58 5.94
C GLY A 11 -6.97 9.11 5.54
N SER A 12 -5.80 8.75 5.01
CA SER A 12 -5.39 7.39 4.67
C SER A 12 -5.61 6.38 5.82
N PHE A 13 -5.09 6.68 7.00
CA PHE A 13 -5.25 5.82 8.17
C PHE A 13 -6.72 5.71 8.60
N ILE A 14 -7.45 6.82 8.53
CA ILE A 14 -8.88 6.85 8.86
C ILE A 14 -9.69 5.98 7.88
N LEU A 15 -9.41 6.03 6.57
CA LEU A 15 -10.06 5.14 5.59
C LEU A 15 -9.79 3.66 5.91
N GLY A 16 -8.53 3.33 6.25
CA GLY A 16 -8.17 1.98 6.71
C GLY A 16 -8.96 1.57 7.94
N LYS A 17 -9.14 2.48 8.90
CA LYS A 17 -9.95 2.24 10.10
C LYS A 17 -11.44 2.05 9.77
N ALA A 18 -11.99 2.83 8.85
CA ALA A 18 -13.37 2.69 8.39
C ALA A 18 -13.64 1.30 7.79
N LEU A 19 -12.70 0.82 6.95
CA LEU A 19 -12.76 -0.50 6.35
C LEU A 19 -12.67 -1.63 7.39
N GLN A 20 -11.91 -1.43 8.46
CA GLN A 20 -11.82 -2.35 9.58
C GLN A 20 -13.12 -2.36 10.41
N VAL A 21 -13.64 -1.18 10.80
CA VAL A 21 -14.85 -1.06 11.64
C VAL A 21 -16.08 -1.60 10.95
N THR A 22 -16.20 -1.39 9.64
CA THR A 22 -17.33 -1.92 8.86
C THR A 22 -17.26 -3.41 8.60
N GLY A 23 -16.11 -4.07 8.83
CA GLY A 23 -15.90 -5.47 8.49
C GLY A 23 -15.85 -5.74 6.98
N LEU A 24 -15.93 -4.70 6.14
CA LEU A 24 -16.01 -4.84 4.69
C LEU A 24 -14.83 -5.64 4.14
N ALA A 25 -13.63 -5.31 4.59
CA ALA A 25 -12.42 -5.90 4.05
C ALA A 25 -12.26 -7.38 4.47
N GLU A 26 -12.70 -7.74 5.68
CA GLU A 26 -12.78 -9.13 6.15
C GLU A 26 -13.83 -9.92 5.34
N LYS A 27 -15.02 -9.35 5.16
CA LYS A 27 -16.11 -9.97 4.37
C LYS A 27 -15.74 -10.18 2.92
N MET A 28 -15.13 -9.18 2.27
CA MET A 28 -14.59 -9.30 0.91
C MET A 28 -13.56 -10.43 0.84
N THR A 29 -12.68 -10.52 1.84
CA THR A 29 -11.65 -11.55 1.81
C THR A 29 -12.24 -12.95 1.98
N TYR A 30 -13.16 -13.17 2.92
CA TYR A 30 -13.83 -14.47 3.09
C TYR A 30 -14.63 -14.89 1.85
N PHE A 31 -15.37 -13.96 1.25
CA PHE A 31 -16.18 -14.23 0.06
C PHE A 31 -15.33 -14.76 -1.09
N VAL A 32 -14.18 -14.13 -1.33
CA VAL A 32 -13.34 -14.47 -2.48
C VAL A 32 -12.45 -15.67 -2.16
N VAL A 33 -11.97 -15.85 -0.93
CA VAL A 33 -11.27 -17.07 -0.47
C VAL A 33 -12.11 -18.31 -0.71
N ASN A 34 -13.42 -18.23 -0.48
CA ASN A 34 -14.34 -19.33 -0.72
C ASN A 34 -14.49 -19.72 -2.21
N ARG A 35 -14.06 -18.85 -3.13
CA ARG A 35 -14.05 -19.13 -4.57
C ARG A 35 -12.83 -19.92 -5.01
N ALA A 36 -11.79 -20.01 -4.18
CA ALA A 36 -10.62 -20.82 -4.43
C ALA A 36 -10.98 -22.32 -4.38
N ARG A 37 -10.46 -23.09 -5.34
CA ARG A 37 -10.66 -24.55 -5.41
C ARG A 37 -9.49 -25.35 -4.85
N ASN A 38 -8.31 -24.76 -4.82
CA ASN A 38 -7.06 -25.35 -4.33
C ASN A 38 -6.12 -24.27 -3.77
N ILE A 39 -4.99 -24.68 -3.19
CA ILE A 39 -4.01 -23.78 -2.56
C ILE A 39 -3.39 -22.78 -3.54
N ALA A 40 -3.07 -23.21 -4.77
CA ALA A 40 -2.59 -22.28 -5.81
C ALA A 40 -3.62 -21.18 -6.11
N GLY A 41 -4.88 -21.58 -6.29
CA GLY A 41 -5.99 -20.66 -6.55
C GLY A 41 -6.24 -19.73 -5.37
N LEU A 42 -6.13 -20.24 -4.15
CA LEU A 42 -6.24 -19.45 -2.93
C LEU A 42 -5.16 -18.37 -2.87
N CYS A 43 -3.91 -18.74 -3.11
CA CYS A 43 -2.80 -17.80 -3.12
C CYS A 43 -2.97 -16.72 -4.20
N GLY A 44 -3.35 -17.12 -5.43
CA GLY A 44 -3.61 -16.16 -6.51
C GLY A 44 -4.79 -15.22 -6.22
N VAL A 45 -5.85 -15.74 -5.60
CA VAL A 45 -7.00 -14.95 -5.15
C VAL A 45 -6.59 -13.95 -4.07
N LEU A 46 -5.86 -14.40 -3.04
CA LEU A 46 -5.35 -13.53 -1.98
C LEU A 46 -4.44 -12.44 -2.55
N THR A 47 -3.58 -12.79 -3.51
CA THR A 47 -2.73 -11.83 -4.20
C THR A 47 -3.56 -10.74 -4.88
N MET A 48 -4.62 -11.12 -5.60
CA MET A 48 -5.53 -10.17 -6.25
C MET A 48 -6.28 -9.29 -5.26
N ILE A 49 -6.75 -9.84 -4.13
CA ILE A 49 -7.46 -9.06 -3.11
C ILE A 49 -6.53 -8.03 -2.47
N ILE A 50 -5.32 -8.44 -2.06
CA ILE A 50 -4.35 -7.53 -1.45
C ILE A 50 -3.99 -6.40 -2.41
N GLN A 51 -3.89 -6.71 -3.70
CA GLN A 51 -3.68 -5.74 -4.76
C GLN A 51 -4.82 -4.72 -4.85
N ILE A 52 -6.08 -5.17 -4.78
CA ILE A 52 -7.25 -4.30 -4.75
C ILE A 52 -7.27 -3.45 -3.47
N LEU A 53 -6.95 -4.06 -2.31
CA LEU A 53 -6.90 -3.36 -1.02
C LEU A 53 -5.85 -2.23 -1.02
N ALA A 54 -4.78 -2.31 -1.82
CA ALA A 54 -3.79 -1.23 -1.94
C ALA A 54 -4.41 0.10 -2.39
N PHE A 55 -5.48 0.05 -3.19
CA PHE A 55 -6.20 1.24 -3.68
C PHE A 55 -7.12 1.88 -2.66
N PHE A 56 -7.48 1.15 -1.59
CA PHE A 56 -8.47 1.57 -0.62
C PHE A 56 -7.89 1.74 0.79
N ILE A 57 -6.84 0.99 1.11
CA ILE A 57 -6.15 1.01 2.39
C ILE A 57 -4.72 1.50 2.16
N PRO A 58 -4.50 2.81 2.28
CA PRO A 58 -3.21 3.46 2.07
C PRO A 58 -2.23 3.30 3.25
N SER A 59 -2.14 2.07 3.76
CA SER A 59 -1.27 1.68 4.86
C SER A 59 -0.93 0.20 4.73
N THR A 60 0.36 -0.13 4.76
CA THR A 60 0.82 -1.53 4.76
C THR A 60 0.37 -2.26 6.02
N SER A 61 0.50 -1.63 7.19
CA SER A 61 0.04 -2.19 8.47
C SER A 61 -1.49 -2.30 8.54
N GLY A 62 -2.23 -1.33 7.99
CA GLY A 62 -3.69 -1.40 7.87
C GLY A 62 -4.14 -2.59 7.02
N ARG A 63 -3.48 -2.83 5.88
CA ARG A 63 -3.75 -4.02 5.04
C ARG A 63 -3.39 -5.32 5.75
N ALA A 64 -2.28 -5.35 6.47
CA ALA A 64 -1.90 -6.52 7.27
C ALA A 64 -2.95 -6.82 8.35
N ALA A 65 -3.45 -5.81 9.06
CA ALA A 65 -4.48 -5.98 10.08
C ALA A 65 -5.79 -6.55 9.51
N VAL A 66 -6.17 -6.17 8.30
CA VAL A 66 -7.34 -6.69 7.59
C VAL A 66 -7.17 -8.15 7.17
N VAL A 67 -5.97 -8.51 6.70
CA VAL A 67 -5.69 -9.85 6.16
C VAL A 67 -5.36 -10.86 7.28
N LEU A 68 -4.97 -10.39 8.47
CA LEU A 68 -4.58 -11.25 9.59
C LEU A 68 -5.68 -12.23 10.08
N PRO A 69 -6.95 -11.80 10.30
CA PRO A 69 -8.02 -12.74 10.66
C PRO A 69 -8.23 -13.82 9.61
N VAL A 70 -8.12 -13.46 8.33
CA VAL A 70 -8.25 -14.38 7.19
C VAL A 70 -7.11 -15.39 7.21
N PHE A 71 -5.87 -14.93 7.41
CA PHE A 71 -4.71 -15.80 7.59
C PHE A 71 -4.94 -16.82 8.72
N GLN A 72 -5.42 -16.35 9.87
CA GLN A 72 -5.68 -17.20 11.04
C GLN A 72 -6.77 -18.24 10.75
N ALA A 73 -7.87 -17.83 10.11
CA ALA A 73 -8.97 -18.72 9.74
C ALA A 73 -8.52 -19.81 8.75
N ILE A 74 -7.78 -19.43 7.70
CA ILE A 74 -7.25 -20.37 6.71
C ILE A 74 -6.24 -21.33 7.35
N SER A 75 -5.30 -20.81 8.13
CA SER A 75 -4.24 -21.62 8.75
C SER A 75 -4.82 -22.67 9.71
N LYS A 76 -5.88 -22.31 10.44
CA LYS A 76 -6.60 -23.22 11.34
C LYS A 76 -7.34 -24.33 10.59
N GLU A 77 -7.97 -24.01 9.45
CA GLU A 77 -8.72 -24.99 8.65
C GLU A 77 -7.80 -25.96 7.89
N ILE A 78 -6.68 -25.48 7.34
CA ILE A 78 -5.78 -26.30 6.51
C ILE A 78 -4.92 -27.25 7.35
N GLY A 79 -4.44 -26.81 8.52
CA GLY A 79 -3.63 -27.64 9.43
C GLY A 79 -2.23 -28.05 8.92
N SER A 80 -1.83 -27.67 7.70
CA SER A 80 -0.48 -27.94 7.16
C SER A 80 0.51 -26.83 7.51
N ARG A 81 1.59 -27.19 8.21
CA ARG A 81 2.66 -26.25 8.60
C ARG A 81 3.34 -25.58 7.39
N ARG A 82 3.53 -26.30 6.29
CA ARG A 82 4.16 -25.76 5.07
C ARG A 82 3.26 -24.74 4.38
N ILE A 83 1.97 -25.05 4.22
CA ILE A 83 0.99 -24.11 3.64
C ILE A 83 0.86 -22.86 4.52
N THR A 84 0.75 -23.03 5.84
CA THR A 84 0.72 -21.90 6.77
C THR A 84 1.98 -21.03 6.65
N LYS A 85 3.17 -21.64 6.52
CA LYS A 85 4.43 -20.90 6.30
C LYS A 85 4.40 -20.15 4.96
N ALA A 86 3.96 -20.78 3.89
CA ALA A 86 3.86 -20.15 2.57
C ALA A 86 2.90 -18.95 2.60
N LEU A 87 1.75 -19.06 3.27
CA LEU A 87 0.79 -17.96 3.44
C LEU A 87 1.35 -16.82 4.31
N ALA A 88 2.05 -17.16 5.40
CA ALA A 88 2.68 -16.21 6.30
C ALA A 88 3.77 -15.37 5.62
N ILE A 89 4.40 -15.91 4.56
CA ILE A 89 5.36 -15.18 3.73
C ILE A 89 4.64 -14.45 2.59
N LEU A 90 3.70 -15.11 1.92
CA LEU A 90 2.95 -14.56 0.79
C LEU A 90 2.25 -13.26 1.12
N MET A 91 1.45 -13.22 2.19
CA MET A 91 0.59 -12.07 2.46
C MET A 91 1.40 -10.80 2.74
N PRO A 92 2.40 -10.78 3.64
CA PRO A 92 3.26 -9.60 3.82
C PRO A 92 4.03 -9.21 2.56
N THR A 93 4.57 -10.18 1.82
CA THR A 93 5.29 -9.90 0.56
C THR A 93 4.38 -9.22 -0.46
N VAL A 94 3.17 -9.73 -0.69
CA VAL A 94 2.24 -9.10 -1.62
C VAL A 94 1.74 -7.75 -1.10
N ILE A 95 1.53 -7.58 0.21
CA ILE A 95 1.17 -6.27 0.78
C ILE A 95 2.25 -5.24 0.46
N LEU A 96 3.53 -5.63 0.57
CA LEU A 96 4.65 -4.76 0.26
C LEU A 96 4.77 -4.49 -1.23
N VAL A 97 4.78 -5.52 -2.09
CA VAL A 97 4.93 -5.35 -3.54
C VAL A 97 3.76 -4.58 -4.16
N SER A 98 2.54 -4.78 -3.65
CA SER A 98 1.36 -4.07 -4.12
C SER A 98 1.39 -2.56 -3.80
N THR A 99 2.23 -2.08 -2.87
CA THR A 99 2.35 -0.63 -2.62
C THR A 99 2.71 0.12 -3.89
N SER A 100 3.59 -0.44 -4.73
CA SER A 100 4.08 0.17 -5.98
C SER A 100 2.96 0.49 -6.96
N SER A 101 1.81 -0.16 -6.81
CA SER A 101 0.68 -0.08 -7.74
C SER A 101 -0.11 1.22 -7.65
N THR A 102 0.00 1.93 -6.53
CA THR A 102 -0.72 3.17 -6.29
C THR A 102 0.10 4.13 -5.44
N ILE A 103 -0.06 5.41 -5.71
CA ILE A 103 0.64 6.49 -5.02
C ILE A 103 0.38 6.48 -3.50
N ILE A 104 -0.84 6.10 -3.11
CA ILE A 104 -1.25 6.01 -1.70
C ILE A 104 -0.87 4.67 -1.06
N GLY A 105 -0.25 3.74 -1.81
CA GLY A 105 0.02 2.38 -1.34
C GLY A 105 0.95 2.33 -0.12
N ALA A 106 1.88 3.27 -0.01
CA ALA A 106 2.78 3.42 1.13
C ALA A 106 2.99 4.90 1.48
N GLY A 107 3.14 5.20 2.78
CA GLY A 107 3.44 6.55 3.23
C GLY A 107 4.73 7.10 2.63
N SER A 108 5.75 6.26 2.41
CA SER A 108 7.02 6.64 1.80
C SER A 108 6.88 7.21 0.38
N HIS A 109 5.89 6.77 -0.40
CA HIS A 109 5.62 7.33 -1.72
C HIS A 109 5.20 8.80 -1.62
N LEU A 110 4.36 9.11 -0.62
CA LEU A 110 3.90 10.47 -0.40
C LEU A 110 5.05 11.38 0.00
N ILE A 111 5.94 10.91 0.90
CA ILE A 111 7.16 11.65 1.27
C ILE A 111 8.02 11.94 0.04
N ALA A 112 8.25 10.93 -0.80
CA ALA A 112 9.07 11.07 -2.00
C ALA A 112 8.50 12.11 -2.97
N LEU A 113 7.17 12.19 -3.09
CA LEU A 113 6.50 13.17 -3.94
C LEU A 113 6.59 14.59 -3.41
N ASP A 114 6.43 14.76 -2.10
CA ASP A 114 6.57 16.07 -1.48
C ASP A 114 7.99 16.61 -1.65
N MET A 115 8.99 15.76 -1.42
CA MET A 115 10.40 16.11 -1.66
C MET A 115 10.64 16.42 -3.14
N LEU A 116 10.04 15.67 -4.07
CA LEU A 116 10.17 15.93 -5.50
C LEU A 116 9.55 17.28 -5.91
N LYS A 117 8.40 17.62 -5.32
CA LYS A 117 7.71 18.89 -5.52
C LYS A 117 8.52 20.04 -4.92
N GLU A 118 9.01 19.90 -3.68
CA GLU A 118 9.80 20.92 -3.00
C GLU A 118 11.14 21.20 -3.71
N PHE A 119 11.83 20.17 -4.20
CA PHE A 119 13.17 20.33 -4.75
C PHE A 119 13.21 20.62 -6.25
N ASN A 120 12.30 20.05 -7.02
CA ASN A 120 12.35 20.13 -8.48
C ASN A 120 11.10 20.78 -9.10
N ASN A 121 10.15 21.24 -8.27
CA ASN A 121 8.84 21.75 -8.69
C ASN A 121 8.12 20.81 -9.68
N LYS A 122 8.37 19.50 -9.56
CA LYS A 122 7.78 18.45 -10.38
C LYS A 122 6.73 17.72 -9.56
N ASP A 123 5.51 17.71 -10.07
CA ASP A 123 4.41 16.94 -9.49
C ASP A 123 4.18 15.65 -10.29
N ILE A 124 3.82 14.57 -9.60
CA ILE A 124 3.41 13.30 -10.22
C ILE A 124 1.96 13.06 -9.83
N THR A 125 1.08 13.24 -10.79
CA THR A 125 -0.36 13.01 -10.61
C THR A 125 -0.68 11.55 -10.31
N PHE A 126 -1.85 11.32 -9.71
CA PHE A 126 -2.32 9.96 -9.40
C PHE A 126 -2.30 9.06 -10.64
N VAL A 127 -2.82 9.57 -11.77
CA VAL A 127 -2.93 8.83 -13.04
C VAL A 127 -1.54 8.47 -13.59
N LYS A 128 -0.58 9.40 -13.53
CA LYS A 128 0.77 9.15 -14.03
C LYS A 128 1.46 8.06 -13.23
N TRP A 129 1.32 8.08 -11.90
CA TRP A 129 1.80 6.99 -11.05
C TRP A 129 1.09 5.69 -11.38
N LEU A 130 -0.23 5.71 -11.56
CA LEU A 130 -1.02 4.53 -11.85
C LEU A 130 -0.53 3.82 -13.12
N ILE A 131 -0.29 4.57 -14.21
CA ILE A 131 0.17 4.01 -15.49
C ILE A 131 1.52 3.29 -15.35
N TRP A 132 2.43 3.82 -14.52
CA TRP A 132 3.76 3.22 -14.33
C TRP A 132 3.77 2.12 -13.28
N GLY A 133 3.18 2.41 -12.12
CA GLY A 133 3.22 1.59 -10.93
C GLY A 133 2.27 0.39 -10.99
N PHE A 134 1.05 0.56 -11.52
CA PHE A 134 0.05 -0.50 -11.50
C PHE A 134 0.46 -1.74 -12.30
N PRO A 135 0.90 -1.63 -13.58
CA PRO A 135 1.32 -2.81 -14.32
C PRO A 135 2.48 -3.54 -13.62
N PHE A 136 3.47 -2.78 -13.15
CA PHE A 136 4.62 -3.33 -12.44
C PHE A 136 4.21 -4.05 -11.14
N GLY A 137 3.43 -3.39 -10.27
CA GLY A 137 3.03 -3.92 -8.98
C GLY A 137 2.14 -5.15 -9.09
N VAL A 138 1.23 -5.20 -10.08
CA VAL A 138 0.42 -6.39 -10.38
C VAL A 138 1.31 -7.55 -10.83
N ILE A 139 2.15 -7.32 -11.86
CA ILE A 139 3.01 -8.36 -12.43
C ILE A 139 3.93 -8.92 -11.34
N MET A 140 4.61 -8.05 -10.59
CA MET A 140 5.53 -8.47 -9.55
C MET A 140 4.81 -9.18 -8.40
N SER A 141 3.60 -8.77 -8.03
CA SER A 141 2.83 -9.45 -6.99
C SER A 141 2.48 -10.89 -7.38
N PHE A 142 2.11 -11.13 -8.64
CA PHE A 142 1.87 -12.49 -9.16
C PHE A 142 3.16 -13.30 -9.33
N ILE A 143 4.26 -12.67 -9.75
CA ILE A 143 5.58 -13.32 -9.79
C ILE A 143 6.00 -13.75 -8.38
N SER A 144 5.91 -12.85 -7.39
CA SER A 144 6.19 -13.18 -5.98
C SER A 144 5.32 -14.33 -5.49
N CYS A 145 4.02 -14.33 -5.82
CA CYS A 145 3.14 -15.45 -5.52
C CYS A 145 3.65 -16.77 -6.11
N ARG A 146 4.05 -16.78 -7.39
CA ARG A 146 4.55 -18.00 -8.04
C ARG A 146 5.89 -18.46 -7.46
N VAL A 147 6.80 -17.54 -7.19
CA VAL A 147 8.11 -17.84 -6.57
C VAL A 147 7.91 -18.43 -5.17
N ILE A 148 7.04 -17.86 -4.34
CA ILE A 148 6.76 -18.36 -3.00
C ILE A 148 6.14 -19.76 -3.06
N LEU A 149 5.15 -19.97 -3.94
CA LEU A 149 4.58 -21.31 -4.14
C LEU A 149 5.65 -22.33 -4.56
N PHE A 150 6.55 -21.95 -5.47
CA PHE A 150 7.62 -22.80 -5.97
C PHE A 150 8.68 -23.13 -4.90
N LEU A 151 9.02 -22.17 -4.03
CA LEU A 151 10.05 -22.35 -3.00
C LEU A 151 9.56 -23.08 -1.75
N PHE A 152 8.27 -22.94 -1.41
CA PHE A 152 7.76 -23.39 -0.11
C PHE A 152 6.77 -24.56 -0.18
N LEU A 153 6.21 -24.89 -1.35
CA LEU A 153 5.20 -25.95 -1.50
C LEU A 153 5.54 -26.95 -2.60
N ASP A 154 5.22 -28.22 -2.34
CA ASP A 154 5.35 -29.28 -3.34
C ASP A 154 4.14 -29.30 -4.30
N LYS A 155 4.30 -29.96 -5.47
CA LYS A 155 3.26 -30.04 -6.52
C LYS A 155 1.92 -30.58 -6.01
N GLU A 156 1.94 -31.50 -5.05
CA GLU A 156 0.74 -32.08 -4.45
C GLU A 156 0.06 -31.08 -3.49
N GLU A 157 0.84 -30.36 -2.68
CA GLU A 157 0.31 -29.35 -1.75
C GLU A 157 -0.38 -28.20 -2.48
N VAL A 158 0.19 -27.75 -3.60
CA VAL A 158 -0.37 -26.70 -4.46
C VAL A 158 -1.75 -27.10 -5.03
N LYS A 159 -1.95 -28.40 -5.28
CA LYS A 159 -3.20 -28.97 -5.84
C LYS A 159 -4.22 -29.37 -4.77
N THR A 160 -3.85 -29.36 -3.48
CA THR A 160 -4.74 -29.70 -2.37
C THR A 160 -6.05 -28.93 -2.49
N LYS A 161 -7.17 -29.68 -2.55
CA LYS A 161 -8.51 -29.12 -2.74
C LYS A 161 -9.00 -28.45 -1.47
N LEU A 162 -9.64 -27.30 -1.64
CA LEU A 162 -10.30 -26.59 -0.55
C LEU A 162 -11.80 -26.89 -0.55
N LYS A 163 -12.36 -27.14 0.64
CA LYS A 163 -13.80 -27.27 0.80
C LYS A 163 -14.44 -25.89 0.70
N GLN A 164 -15.29 -25.71 -0.30
CA GLN A 164 -16.08 -24.48 -0.45
C GLN A 164 -17.29 -24.57 0.47
N LYS A 165 -17.51 -23.54 1.29
CA LYS A 165 -18.72 -23.40 2.11
C LYS A 165 -19.64 -22.42 1.38
N LYS A 166 -20.97 -22.59 1.39
CA LYS A 166 -21.83 -21.50 0.89
C LYS A 166 -21.67 -20.33 1.85
N VAL A 167 -21.16 -19.21 1.34
CA VAL A 167 -21.09 -17.95 2.09
C VAL A 167 -22.13 -17.04 1.47
N GLU A 168 -23.17 -16.72 2.23
CA GLU A 168 -24.09 -15.65 1.86
C GLU A 168 -23.34 -14.32 1.94
N PHE A 169 -23.33 -13.58 0.83
CA PHE A 169 -22.65 -12.31 0.71
C PHE A 169 -23.68 -11.19 0.67
N GLU A 170 -24.06 -10.72 1.85
CA GLU A 170 -24.93 -9.55 1.98
C GLU A 170 -24.14 -8.38 2.55
N LEU A 171 -24.14 -7.28 1.80
CA LEU A 171 -23.55 -6.02 2.24
C LEU A 171 -24.56 -5.27 3.11
N SER A 172 -24.15 -4.99 4.34
CA SER A 172 -24.84 -4.09 5.25
C SER A 172 -24.89 -2.67 4.67
N ARG A 173 -25.75 -1.83 5.25
CA ARG A 173 -25.85 -0.41 4.88
C ARG A 173 -24.49 0.30 5.01
N ASN A 174 -23.76 0.05 6.09
CA ASN A 174 -22.47 0.70 6.35
C ASN A 174 -21.40 0.26 5.36
N GLU A 175 -21.37 -1.02 5.00
CA GLU A 175 -20.44 -1.53 3.98
C GLU A 175 -20.74 -0.94 2.59
N LYS A 176 -22.03 -0.88 2.19
CA LYS A 176 -22.44 -0.24 0.93
C LYS A 176 -22.05 1.23 0.89
N TYR A 177 -22.30 1.96 1.99
CA TYR A 177 -21.94 3.37 2.10
C TYR A 177 -20.43 3.58 1.99
N THR A 178 -19.62 2.77 2.70
CA THR A 178 -18.15 2.82 2.60
C THR A 178 -17.68 2.55 1.17
N ILE A 179 -18.22 1.55 0.49
CA ILE A 179 -17.91 1.26 -0.92
C ILE A 179 -18.23 2.47 -1.80
N SER A 180 -19.41 3.07 -1.65
CA SER A 180 -19.83 4.22 -2.44
C SER A 180 -18.88 5.41 -2.27
N ILE A 181 -18.48 5.72 -1.03
CA ILE A 181 -17.51 6.80 -0.77
C ILE A 181 -16.15 6.48 -1.40
N LEU A 182 -15.63 5.27 -1.21
CA LEU A 182 -14.34 4.86 -1.78
C LEU A 182 -14.32 4.90 -3.31
N LEU A 183 -15.37 4.40 -3.96
CA LEU A 183 -15.50 4.47 -5.42
C LEU A 183 -15.58 5.92 -5.90
N GLY A 184 -16.34 6.77 -5.20
CA GLY A 184 -16.39 8.19 -5.48
C GLY A 184 -15.02 8.83 -5.40
N MET A 185 -14.27 8.58 -4.33
CA MET A 185 -12.91 9.09 -4.16
C MET A 185 -11.97 8.65 -5.29
N VAL A 186 -12.02 7.38 -5.69
CA VAL A 186 -11.23 6.88 -6.82
C VAL A 186 -11.58 7.61 -8.11
N VAL A 187 -12.87 7.85 -8.39
CA VAL A 187 -13.28 8.63 -9.56
C VAL A 187 -12.69 10.03 -9.52
N PHE A 188 -12.81 10.73 -8.38
CA PHE A 188 -12.23 12.06 -8.21
C PHE A 188 -10.70 12.07 -8.36
N TRP A 189 -9.98 11.07 -7.84
CA TRP A 189 -8.54 10.97 -8.07
C TRP A 189 -8.18 10.73 -9.54
N LEU A 190 -8.96 9.93 -10.25
CA LEU A 190 -8.76 9.70 -11.69
C LEU A 190 -9.07 10.94 -12.53
N THR A 191 -9.99 11.79 -12.07
CA THR A 191 -10.37 13.05 -12.74
C THR A 191 -9.63 14.27 -12.20
N GLU A 192 -8.55 14.09 -11.43
CA GLU A 192 -7.74 15.17 -10.83
C GLU A 192 -7.38 16.26 -11.84
N SER A 193 -7.02 15.88 -13.07
CA SER A 193 -6.66 16.81 -14.15
C SER A 193 -7.81 17.69 -14.65
N LEU A 194 -9.07 17.32 -14.38
CA LEU A 194 -10.25 18.06 -14.84
C LEU A 194 -10.72 19.12 -13.84
N HIS A 195 -10.59 18.84 -12.53
CA HIS A 195 -11.10 19.72 -11.47
C HIS A 195 -10.00 20.33 -10.59
N GLY A 196 -8.75 19.86 -10.68
CA GLY A 196 -7.61 20.39 -9.93
C GLY A 196 -7.70 20.20 -8.41
N LEU A 197 -8.51 19.24 -7.94
CA LEU A 197 -8.61 18.95 -6.51
C LEU A 197 -7.52 17.94 -6.17
N GLU A 198 -6.66 18.31 -5.24
CA GLU A 198 -5.57 17.48 -4.79
C GLU A 198 -6.07 16.18 -4.12
N ILE A 199 -5.26 15.13 -4.21
CA ILE A 199 -5.55 13.81 -3.64
C ILE A 199 -5.85 13.93 -2.14
N ALA A 200 -5.10 14.78 -1.42
CA ALA A 200 -5.29 15.05 0.01
C ALA A 200 -6.68 15.62 0.31
N THR A 201 -7.13 16.63 -0.47
CA THR A 201 -8.44 17.26 -0.30
C THR A 201 -9.58 16.26 -0.49
N VAL A 202 -9.55 15.48 -1.58
CA VAL A 202 -10.54 14.44 -1.86
C VAL A 202 -10.57 13.40 -0.73
N THR A 203 -9.40 13.04 -0.20
CA THR A 203 -9.27 12.09 0.91
C THR A 203 -9.94 12.60 2.18
N ILE A 204 -9.67 13.86 2.55
CA ILE A 204 -10.25 14.48 3.74
C ILE A 204 -11.77 14.61 3.61
N ILE A 205 -12.28 15.00 2.44
CA ILE A 205 -13.72 15.04 2.18
C ILE A 205 -14.35 13.66 2.38
N GLY A 206 -13.77 12.61 1.80
CA GLY A 206 -14.26 11.24 1.97
C GLY A 206 -14.26 10.79 3.43
N VAL A 207 -13.22 11.14 4.18
CA VAL A 207 -13.12 10.87 5.61
C VAL A 207 -14.18 11.61 6.42
N PHE A 208 -14.45 12.88 6.11
CA PHE A 208 -15.55 13.61 6.74
C PHE A 208 -16.89 12.92 6.48
N LEU A 209 -17.16 12.50 5.23
CA LEU A 209 -18.39 11.79 4.87
C LEU A 209 -18.54 10.46 5.62
N LEU A 210 -17.44 9.75 5.88
CA LEU A 210 -17.44 8.50 6.66
C LEU A 210 -17.57 8.72 8.17
N THR A 211 -17.32 9.94 8.67
CA THR A 211 -17.36 10.28 10.10
C THR A 211 -18.52 11.20 10.49
N LEU A 212 -19.40 11.54 9.54
CA LEU A 212 -20.57 12.37 9.77
C LEU A 212 -21.46 11.80 10.87
N PRO A 213 -22.01 12.65 11.77
CA PRO A 213 -22.98 12.18 12.76
C PRO A 213 -24.23 11.61 12.05
N LYS A 214 -24.71 10.46 12.53
CA LYS A 214 -25.90 9.70 12.04
C LYS A 214 -25.77 9.01 10.66
N LEU A 215 -24.93 9.51 9.75
CA LEU A 215 -24.73 8.93 8.41
C LEU A 215 -23.41 8.17 8.26
N GLY A 216 -22.36 8.60 8.98
CA GLY A 216 -21.04 8.00 8.96
C GLY A 216 -21.02 6.60 9.57
N VAL A 217 -19.93 5.88 9.30
CA VAL A 217 -19.72 4.50 9.76
C VAL A 217 -19.02 4.43 11.12
N MET A 218 -18.42 5.54 11.57
CA MET A 218 -17.76 5.65 12.87
C MET A 218 -17.72 7.12 13.33
N GLN A 219 -17.44 7.35 14.61
CA GLN A 219 -17.27 8.72 15.12
C GLN A 219 -15.89 9.28 14.79
N TRP A 220 -15.79 10.59 14.57
CA TRP A 220 -14.51 11.29 14.35
C TRP A 220 -13.46 10.99 15.44
N LYS A 221 -13.87 10.98 16.71
CA LYS A 221 -12.96 10.66 17.82
C LYS A 221 -12.43 9.22 17.75
N GLU A 222 -13.24 8.30 17.25
CA GLU A 222 -12.85 6.91 17.06
C GLU A 222 -11.93 6.75 15.85
N SER A 223 -12.20 7.47 14.76
CA SER A 223 -11.37 7.41 13.56
C SER A 223 -9.94 7.86 13.82
N LEU A 224 -9.74 8.90 14.63
CA LEU A 224 -8.41 9.38 15.03
C LEU A 224 -7.58 8.34 15.81
N LYS A 225 -8.20 7.34 16.42
CA LYS A 225 -7.46 6.24 17.08
C LYS A 225 -6.79 5.30 16.09
N GLY A 226 -7.26 5.27 14.84
CA GLY A 226 -6.63 4.49 13.77
C GLY A 226 -5.37 5.14 13.19
N VAL A 227 -5.11 6.40 13.53
CA VAL A 227 -4.00 7.19 13.00
C VAL A 227 -2.70 6.85 13.72
N SER A 228 -1.66 6.52 12.95
CA SER A 228 -0.31 6.32 13.49
C SER A 228 0.41 7.67 13.65
N TRP A 229 0.22 8.31 14.80
CA TRP A 229 0.85 9.60 15.12
C TRP A 229 2.38 9.53 15.09
N ASN A 230 2.98 8.41 15.50
CA ASN A 230 4.42 8.18 15.41
C ASN A 230 4.91 8.25 13.96
N LEU A 231 4.18 7.65 13.01
CA LEU A 231 4.56 7.71 11.60
C LEU A 231 4.41 9.14 11.05
N ILE A 232 3.34 9.85 11.42
CA ILE A 232 3.15 11.25 10.99
C ILE A 232 4.30 12.15 11.48
N LEU A 233 4.66 12.04 12.76
CA LEU A 233 5.77 12.79 13.34
C LEU A 233 7.11 12.41 12.69
N PHE A 234 7.32 11.12 12.44
CA PHE A 234 8.50 10.63 11.71
C PHE A 234 8.59 11.24 10.31
N VAL A 235 7.50 11.28 9.55
CA VAL A 235 7.46 11.89 8.21
C VAL A 235 7.75 13.38 8.27
N GLY A 236 7.12 14.11 9.20
CA GLY A 236 7.38 15.53 9.40
C GLY A 236 8.85 15.81 9.71
N ALA A 237 9.45 15.01 10.60
CA ALA A 237 10.87 15.11 10.93
C ALA A 237 11.79 14.76 9.75
N ALA A 238 11.44 13.74 8.95
CA ALA A 238 12.21 13.35 7.77
C ALA A 238 12.21 14.45 6.70
N ILE A 239 11.07 15.10 6.46
CA ILE A 239 10.97 16.25 5.54
C ILE A 239 11.82 17.42 6.06
N ALA A 240 11.69 17.77 7.35
CA ALA A 240 12.48 18.84 7.96
C ALA A 240 14.00 18.57 7.87
N LEU A 241 14.42 17.32 8.11
CA LEU A 241 15.82 16.91 7.98
C LEU A 241 16.29 16.97 6.52
N GLY A 242 15.48 16.47 5.58
CA GLY A 242 15.77 16.55 4.14
C GLY A 242 15.95 17.98 3.66
N LYS A 243 15.08 18.90 4.11
CA LYS A 243 15.20 20.34 3.84
C LYS A 243 16.48 20.93 4.43
N SER A 244 16.79 20.61 5.68
CA SER A 244 18.01 21.09 6.36
C SER A 244 19.28 20.61 5.63
N LEU A 245 19.30 19.38 5.11
CA LEU A 245 20.40 18.84 4.31
C LEU A 245 20.57 19.57 2.97
N MET A 246 19.48 20.00 2.35
CA MET A 246 19.52 20.78 1.11
C MET A 246 19.92 22.24 1.34
N GLU A 247 19.39 22.89 2.37
CA GLU A 247 19.70 24.28 2.71
C GLU A 247 21.14 24.45 3.20
N SER A 248 21.66 23.47 3.95
CA SER A 248 23.07 23.46 4.40
C SER A 248 24.09 23.17 3.30
N GLY A 249 23.66 22.74 2.10
CA GLY A 249 24.56 22.34 1.02
C GLY A 249 25.13 20.91 1.15
N ALA A 250 24.79 20.19 2.22
CA ALA A 250 25.31 18.84 2.48
C ALA A 250 24.87 17.85 1.40
N ALA A 251 23.60 17.91 0.97
CA ALA A 251 23.10 17.07 -0.12
C ALA A 251 23.87 17.30 -1.43
N GLN A 252 24.13 18.56 -1.77
CA GLN A 252 24.90 18.96 -2.95
C GLN A 252 26.34 18.47 -2.87
N TRP A 253 26.97 18.57 -1.69
CA TRP A 253 28.32 18.06 -1.46
C TRP A 253 28.40 16.53 -1.68
N ILE A 254 27.44 15.77 -1.14
CA ILE A 254 27.36 14.30 -1.36
C ILE A 254 27.18 13.99 -2.85
N MET A 255 26.26 14.67 -3.53
CA MET A 255 26.03 14.48 -4.97
C MET A 255 27.30 14.73 -5.79
N GLN A 256 28.02 15.83 -5.53
CA GLN A 256 29.28 16.13 -6.22
C GLN A 256 30.32 15.04 -6.01
N LYS A 257 30.48 14.53 -4.79
CA LYS A 257 31.41 13.42 -4.50
C LYS A 257 31.01 12.13 -5.21
N LEU A 258 29.72 11.80 -5.25
CA LEU A 258 29.22 10.66 -6.01
C LEU A 258 29.50 10.81 -7.51
N PHE A 259 29.26 12.00 -8.07
CA PHE A 259 29.52 12.25 -9.50
C PHE A 259 31.00 12.11 -9.86
N LEU A 260 31.92 12.60 -9.02
CA LEU A 260 33.36 12.43 -9.22
C LEU A 260 33.77 10.95 -9.28
N VAL A 261 33.19 10.10 -8.43
CA VAL A 261 33.43 8.65 -8.45
C VAL A 261 32.90 8.02 -9.74
N THR A 262 31.74 8.48 -10.23
CA THR A 262 31.16 7.95 -11.48
C THR A 262 31.89 8.42 -12.74
N GLU A 263 32.40 9.66 -12.76
CA GLU A 263 33.18 10.20 -13.88
C GLU A 263 34.51 9.46 -14.07
N LEU A 264 35.12 8.97 -12.98
CA LEU A 264 36.31 8.12 -13.02
C LEU A 264 36.09 6.76 -13.68
N ILE A 265 34.84 6.25 -13.68
CA ILE A 265 34.53 4.88 -14.12
C ILE A 265 34.03 4.86 -15.58
N ASN A 266 33.21 5.83 -15.99
CA ASN A 266 32.92 6.15 -17.40
C ASN A 266 32.02 7.39 -17.46
N LYS A 267 32.20 8.29 -18.45
CA LYS A 267 31.37 9.49 -18.60
C LYS A 267 29.87 9.13 -18.64
N GLN A 268 29.12 9.65 -17.66
CA GLN A 268 27.64 9.70 -17.63
C GLN A 268 26.90 8.36 -17.75
N SER A 269 27.42 7.26 -17.20
CA SER A 269 26.60 6.03 -17.14
C SER A 269 25.54 6.16 -16.03
N ILE A 270 24.37 6.69 -16.40
CA ILE A 270 23.13 6.68 -15.58
C ILE A 270 22.91 5.32 -14.91
N PHE A 271 23.32 4.24 -15.58
CA PHE A 271 23.28 2.89 -15.06
C PHE A 271 24.08 2.70 -13.75
N ILE A 272 25.29 3.26 -13.63
CA ILE A 272 26.11 3.14 -12.42
C ILE A 272 25.46 3.87 -11.25
N VAL A 273 24.95 5.08 -11.50
CA VAL A 273 24.23 5.86 -10.49
C VAL A 273 23.00 5.10 -10.00
N LEU A 274 22.20 4.55 -10.92
CA LEU A 274 21.05 3.72 -10.58
C LEU A 274 21.46 2.48 -9.76
N LEU A 275 22.56 1.83 -10.13
CA LEU A 275 23.05 0.64 -9.45
C LEU A 275 23.51 0.96 -8.02
N VAL A 276 24.21 2.08 -7.81
CA VAL A 276 24.58 2.57 -6.47
C VAL A 276 23.35 2.89 -5.63
N ILE A 277 22.36 3.57 -6.21
CA ILE A 277 21.10 3.87 -5.52
C ILE A 277 20.38 2.57 -5.12
N VAL A 278 20.32 1.58 -6.02
CA VAL A 278 19.71 0.27 -5.74
C VAL A 278 20.47 -0.45 -4.63
N ILE A 279 21.81 -0.48 -4.66
CA ILE A 279 22.61 -1.11 -3.61
C ILE A 279 22.36 -0.42 -2.26
N LEU A 280 22.47 0.91 -2.20
CA LEU A 280 22.22 1.66 -0.97
C LEU A 280 20.80 1.47 -0.45
N SER A 281 19.82 1.41 -1.34
CA SER A 281 18.42 1.17 -0.97
C SER A 281 18.20 -0.25 -0.46
N VAL A 282 18.84 -1.26 -1.04
CA VAL A 282 18.72 -2.65 -0.58
C VAL A 282 19.43 -2.83 0.76
N THR A 283 20.63 -2.26 0.91
CA THR A 283 21.41 -2.39 2.14
C THR A 283 20.80 -1.62 3.29
N SER A 284 20.18 -0.46 3.05
CA SER A 284 19.47 0.28 4.11
C SER A 284 18.32 -0.55 4.72
N HIS A 285 17.66 -1.40 3.94
CA HIS A 285 16.65 -2.33 4.45
C HIS A 285 17.21 -3.58 5.15
N LEU A 286 18.52 -3.87 5.01
CA LEU A 286 19.19 -4.99 5.70
C LEU A 286 19.84 -4.56 7.02
N TYR A 287 20.24 -3.29 7.13
CA TYR A 287 20.88 -2.74 8.33
C TYR A 287 19.89 -2.23 9.39
N ILE A 288 18.61 -2.08 9.04
CA ILE A 288 17.50 -1.72 9.94
C ILE A 288 16.77 -2.99 10.36
#